data_AF-A0A4Y9FRN6-F1
#
_entry.id   AF-A0A4Y9FRN6-F1
#
_cell.length_a   1.000
_cell.length_b   1.000
_cell.length_c   1.000
_cell.angle_alpha   90.00
_cell.angle_beta   90.00
_cell.angle_gamma   90.00
#
_symmetry.space_group_name_H-M   'P 1'
#
loop_
_entity.id
_entity.type
_entity.pdbx_description
1 polymer ?
#
loop_
_entity_poly.entity_id
_entity_poly.type
_entity_poly.pdbx_seq_one_letter_code
_entity_poly.pdbx_strand_id
1 'polypeptide(L)'
;MGKVNFSDEELEAPYKRTRYNLYFQLNGKDPELQGKFDTKQEALEAIRKLIEEKSSIAYTETWRFWKKDGVTYIDYGAHNAFYMIKEVEC
;
A
#
# COMPACT_ATOMS: atom_id res chain seq x y z
N MET A 1 -41.11 -22.22 26.59
CA MET A 1 -40.36 -22.26 25.32
C MET A 1 -39.25 -21.24 25.42
N GLY A 2 -38.05 -21.69 25.79
CA GLY A 2 -36.89 -20.83 26.02
C GLY A 2 -36.33 -20.29 24.72
N LYS A 3 -36.09 -18.98 24.68
CA LYS A 3 -35.17 -18.34 23.74
C LYS A 3 -33.84 -18.18 24.46
N VAL A 4 -32.75 -18.68 23.88
CA VAL A 4 -31.33 -18.29 24.00
C VAL A 4 -30.48 -19.50 23.61
N ASN A 5 -29.33 -19.44 22.96
CA ASN A 5 -28.50 -18.35 22.44
C ASN A 5 -27.61 -19.00 21.37
N PHE A 6 -27.35 -18.31 20.26
CA PHE A 6 -26.22 -18.68 19.41
C PHE A 6 -24.95 -18.34 20.18
N SER A 7 -24.12 -19.35 20.43
CA SER A 7 -22.80 -19.17 21.02
C SER A 7 -21.88 -18.57 19.96
N ASP A 8 -21.71 -17.24 19.97
CA ASP A 8 -20.64 -16.52 19.28
C ASP A 8 -19.28 -16.79 19.96
N GLU A 9 -18.89 -18.07 20.03
CA GLU A 9 -17.58 -18.52 20.50
C GLU A 9 -16.78 -19.11 19.33
N GLU A 10 -16.71 -18.36 18.24
CA GLU A 10 -15.58 -18.47 17.29
C GLU A 10 -14.65 -17.28 17.54
N LEU A 11 -13.77 -17.46 18.53
CA LEU A 11 -12.63 -16.60 18.78
C LEU A 11 -11.71 -16.64 17.55
N GLU A 12 -12.00 -15.79 16.56
CA GLU A 12 -11.06 -15.49 15.49
C GLU A 12 -9.77 -14.98 16.12
N ALA A 13 -8.64 -15.62 15.78
CA ALA A 13 -7.29 -15.16 16.11
C ALA A 13 -7.18 -13.64 15.91
N PRO A 14 -6.40 -12.91 16.73
CA PRO A 14 -6.34 -11.45 16.61
C PRO A 14 -5.99 -11.11 15.17
N TYR A 15 -6.94 -10.51 14.43
CA TYR A 15 -6.69 -10.03 13.07
C TYR A 15 -5.41 -9.21 13.13
N LYS A 16 -4.32 -9.77 12.61
CA LYS A 16 -3.02 -9.11 12.59
C LYS A 16 -3.21 -7.83 11.80
N ARG A 17 -3.32 -6.69 12.49
CA ARG A 17 -3.64 -5.42 11.83
C ARG A 17 -2.43 -5.08 10.98
N THR A 18 -2.59 -5.30 9.67
CA THR A 18 -1.53 -5.00 8.71
C THR A 18 -1.80 -3.61 8.16
N ARG A 19 -0.79 -2.75 8.23
CA ARG A 19 -0.81 -1.41 7.67
C ARG A 19 0.16 -1.32 6.50
N TYR A 20 -0.17 -0.48 5.54
CA TYR A 20 0.58 -0.29 4.31
C TYR A 20 1.15 1.13 4.31
N ASN A 21 2.46 1.23 4.57
CA ASN A 21 3.15 2.52 4.50
C ASN A 21 3.62 2.76 3.06
N LEU A 22 3.15 3.85 2.46
CA LEU A 22 3.55 4.29 1.13
C LEU A 22 4.74 5.23 1.23
N TYR A 23 5.78 4.96 0.45
CA TYR A 23 6.95 5.81 0.32
C TYR A 23 7.19 6.18 -1.14
N PHE A 24 7.88 7.29 -1.35
CA PHE A 24 8.36 7.73 -2.65
C PHE A 24 9.88 7.91 -2.58
N GLN A 25 10.58 7.42 -3.59
CA GLN A 25 12.03 7.58 -3.71
C GLN A 25 12.36 8.24 -5.04
N LEU A 26 13.23 9.24 -5.01
CA LEU A 26 13.69 9.98 -6.19
C LEU A 26 15.21 10.08 -6.20
N ASN A 27 15.84 9.81 -7.35
CA ASN A 27 17.28 9.93 -7.58
C ASN A 27 18.13 9.18 -6.53
N GLY A 28 17.66 8.02 -6.08
CA GLY A 28 18.38 7.18 -5.10
C GLY A 28 18.50 7.80 -3.70
N LYS A 29 17.78 8.90 -3.40
CA LYS A 29 17.71 9.49 -2.06
C LYS A 29 16.94 8.59 -1.09
N ASP A 30 17.01 8.87 0.21
CA ASP A 30 16.19 8.14 1.19
C ASP A 30 14.69 8.22 0.84
N PRO A 31 13.94 7.10 0.96
CA PRO A 31 12.52 7.10 0.68
C PRO A 31 11.71 7.95 1.67
N GLU A 32 10.83 8.79 1.14
CA GLU A 32 10.00 9.71 1.91
C GLU A 32 8.60 9.14 2.10
N LEU A 33 8.11 9.08 3.35
CA LEU A 33 6.77 8.60 3.66
C LEU A 33 5.71 9.53 3.06
N GLN A 34 4.87 9.00 2.18
CA GLN A 34 3.76 9.71 1.55
C GLN A 34 2.42 9.48 2.27
N GLY A 35 2.27 8.34 2.96
CA GLY A 35 1.02 8.01 3.63
C GLY A 35 1.03 6.64 4.33
N LYS A 36 0.01 6.41 5.15
CA LYS A 36 -0.23 5.13 5.83
C LYS A 36 -1.68 4.71 5.58
N PHE A 37 -1.88 3.47 5.17
CA PHE A 37 -3.17 2.97 4.72
C PHE A 37 -3.49 1.65 5.40
N ASP A 38 -4.78 1.38 5.65
CA ASP A 38 -5.20 0.12 6.25
C ASP A 38 -5.30 -1.01 5.20
N THR A 39 -5.41 -0.65 3.92
CA THR A 39 -5.39 -1.60 2.81
C THR A 39 -4.33 -1.28 1.75
N LYS A 40 -3.85 -2.31 1.05
CA LYS A 40 -2.96 -2.17 -0.11
C LYS A 40 -3.64 -1.40 -1.25
N GLN A 41 -4.95 -1.59 -1.43
CA GLN A 41 -5.71 -0.93 -2.48
C GLN A 41 -5.71 0.60 -2.29
N GLU A 42 -5.96 1.08 -1.07
CA GLU A 42 -5.90 2.51 -0.76
C GLU A 42 -4.52 3.11 -1.03
N ALA A 43 -3.45 2.37 -0.72
CA ALA A 43 -2.08 2.81 -1.04
C ALA A 43 -1.85 2.92 -2.55
N LEU A 44 -2.39 2.00 -3.36
CA LEU A 44 -2.30 2.06 -4.83
C LEU A 44 -3.14 3.21 -5.42
N GLU A 45 -4.33 3.44 -4.90
CA GLU A 45 -5.17 4.58 -5.31
C GLU A 45 -4.50 5.92 -4.96
N ALA A 46 -3.83 6.00 -3.81
CA ALA A 46 -3.04 7.17 -3.44
C ALA A 46 -1.88 7.42 -4.41
N ILE A 47 -1.17 6.37 -4.85
CA ILE A 47 -0.12 6.50 -5.87
C ILE A 47 -0.69 7.07 -7.17
N ARG A 48 -1.83 6.55 -7.62
CA ARG A 48 -2.49 7.02 -8.84
C ARG A 48 -2.79 8.53 -8.75
N LYS A 49 -3.43 8.96 -7.66
CA LYS A 49 -3.71 10.39 -7.40
C LYS A 49 -2.43 11.23 -7.37
N LEU A 50 -1.40 10.77 -6.66
CA LEU A 50 -0.12 11.49 -6.57
C LEU A 50 0.55 11.65 -7.94
N ILE A 51 0.48 10.64 -8.80
CA ILE A 51 0.99 10.71 -10.17
C ILE A 51 0.14 11.70 -10.98
N GLU A 52 -1.19 11.63 -10.92
CA GLU A 52 -2.08 12.55 -11.62
C GLU A 52 -1.88 14.02 -11.19
N GLU A 53 -1.61 14.27 -9.91
CA GLU A 53 -1.42 15.62 -9.36
C GLU A 53 -0.02 16.19 -9.60
N LYS A 54 1.03 15.35 -9.48
CA LYS A 54 2.42 15.82 -9.39
C LYS A 54 3.28 15.47 -10.60
N SER A 55 2.85 14.52 -11.44
CA SER A 55 3.64 14.05 -12.58
C SER A 55 3.16 14.67 -13.87
N SER A 56 4.09 15.21 -14.68
CA SER A 56 3.81 15.60 -16.06
C SER A 56 3.83 14.42 -17.04
N ILE A 57 4.14 13.22 -16.56
CA ILE A 57 4.12 12.00 -17.37
C ILE A 57 2.65 11.61 -17.55
N ALA A 58 2.18 11.67 -18.80
CA ALA A 58 0.88 11.12 -19.17
C ALA A 58 0.82 9.68 -18.67
N TYR A 59 -0.22 9.33 -17.90
CA TYR A 59 -0.41 7.99 -17.37
C TYR A 59 -0.13 6.95 -18.46
N THR A 60 0.98 6.22 -18.30
CA THR A 60 1.31 5.11 -19.19
C THR A 60 0.87 3.84 -18.50
N GLU A 61 0.18 2.97 -19.24
CA GLU A 61 -0.33 1.69 -18.73
C GLU A 61 0.78 0.71 -18.30
N THR A 62 2.05 1.12 -18.33
CA THR A 62 3.22 0.27 -18.12
C THR A 62 3.82 0.42 -16.72
N TRP A 63 2.99 0.33 -15.68
CA TRP A 63 3.50 0.21 -14.32
C TRP A 63 4.15 -1.16 -14.13
N ARG A 64 5.38 -1.17 -13.61
CA ARG A 64 6.10 -2.39 -13.27
C ARG A 64 6.08 -2.58 -11.78
N PHE A 65 5.68 -3.79 -11.37
CA PHE A 65 5.59 -4.18 -9.97
C PHE A 65 6.59 -5.28 -9.69
N TRP A 66 7.35 -5.14 -8.61
CA TRP A 66 8.15 -6.24 -8.07
C TRP A 66 8.13 -6.23 -6.56
N LYS A 67 8.29 -7.40 -5.94
CA LYS A 67 8.39 -7.55 -4.49
C LYS A 67 9.82 -7.92 -4.11
N LYS A 68 10.34 -7.27 -3.06
CA LYS A 68 11.63 -7.57 -2.46
C LYS A 68 11.58 -7.24 -0.97
N ASP A 69 12.04 -8.16 -0.12
CA ASP A 69 12.15 -7.95 1.34
C ASP A 69 10.86 -7.44 2.02
N GLY A 70 9.69 -7.95 1.60
CA GLY A 70 8.39 -7.52 2.14
C GLY A 70 7.93 -6.12 1.67
N VAL A 71 8.63 -5.53 0.71
CA VAL A 71 8.30 -4.25 0.09
C VAL A 71 7.84 -4.48 -1.34
N THR A 72 6.70 -3.90 -1.71
CA THR A 72 6.23 -3.84 -3.10
C THR A 72 6.75 -2.55 -3.72
N TYR A 73 7.56 -2.66 -4.77
CA TYR A 73 8.10 -1.56 -5.54
C TYR A 73 7.28 -1.34 -6.81
N ILE A 74 7.11 -0.08 -7.17
CA ILE A 74 6.24 0.37 -8.26
C ILE A 74 7.00 1.41 -9.08
N ASP A 75 7.41 1.00 -10.27
CA ASP A 75 7.99 1.88 -11.30
C ASP A 75 6.86 2.27 -12.26
N TYR A 76 6.59 3.57 -12.34
CA TYR A 76 5.52 4.15 -13.15
C TYR A 76 6.04 4.86 -14.41
N GLY A 77 7.29 4.57 -14.82
CA GLY A 77 7.93 5.12 -16.01
C GLY A 77 8.65 6.46 -15.80
N ALA A 78 8.71 6.95 -14.56
CA ALA A 78 9.46 8.14 -14.21
C ALA A 78 10.94 7.83 -14.01
N HIS A 79 11.80 8.64 -14.63
CA HIS A 79 13.25 8.45 -14.53
C HIS A 79 13.73 8.59 -13.08
N ASN A 80 14.37 7.53 -12.57
CA ASN A 80 14.90 7.44 -11.22
C ASN A 80 13.88 7.70 -10.09
N ALA A 81 12.60 7.45 -10.34
CA ALA A 81 11.55 7.63 -9.36
C ALA A 81 10.69 6.38 -9.23
N PHE A 82 10.41 5.98 -8.00
CA PHE A 82 9.56 4.82 -7.72
C PHE A 82 8.80 4.97 -6.42
N TYR A 83 7.64 4.34 -6.36
CA TYR A 83 6.87 4.20 -5.14
C TYR A 83 7.16 2.85 -4.48
N MET A 84 7.03 2.82 -3.16
CA MET A 84 7.21 1.60 -2.38
C MET A 84 6.08 1.45 -1.37
N ILE A 85 5.48 0.27 -1.30
CA ILE A 85 4.49 -0.08 -0.28
C ILE A 85 5.13 -1.11 0.66
N LYS A 86 5.31 -0.74 1.92
CA LYS A 86 5.82 -1.62 2.98
C LYS A 86 4.66 -2.12 3.83
N GLU A 87 4.53 -3.43 3.94
CA GLU A 87 3.59 -4.10 4.84
C GLU A 87 4.16 -4.04 6.27
N VAL A 88 3.39 -3.51 7.22
CA VAL A 88 3.79 -3.28 8.61
C VAL A 88 2.75 -3.90 9.53
N GLU A 89 3.21 -4.83 10.36
CA GLU A 89 2.37 -5.47 11.37
C GLU A 89 2.19 -4.51 12.55
N CYS A 90 0.94 -4.23 12.92
CA CYS A 90 0.55 -3.39 14.06
C CYS A 90 0.09 -4.24 15.25
#